data_AF-A0AAF1K076-F1
#
_entry.id   AF-A0AAF1K076-F1
#
_cell.length_a   1.000
_cell.length_b   1.000
_cell.length_c   1.000
_cell.angle_alpha   90.00
_cell.angle_beta   90.00
_cell.angle_gamma   90.00
#
_symmetry.space_group_name_H-M   'P 1'
#
loop_
_entity.id
_entity.type
_entity.pdbx_description
1 polymer ?
#
loop_
_entity_poly.entity_id
_entity_poly.type
_entity_poly.pdbx_seq_one_letter_code
_entity_poly.pdbx_strand_id
1 'polypeptide(L)'
;MRWLHTGSGIAATTAGLLIATIAVGSLHHIDHVLRVDHSGWPFRPDVNPFTYSLVAYPVLLFALLGPARYFWLRWVGLAVGTGFTLYAHTLIETPQMQYAMWAYNQSLEPELRDIRNLCGVQSTALGWAAMIVAMALNVLLVVSAVAMLIDGLKRAPAD
;
A
#
# COMPACT_ATOMS: atom_id res chain seq x y z
N MET A 1 -2.93 15.82 25.76
CA MET A 1 -2.22 16.44 24.61
C MET A 1 -1.27 15.41 24.02
N ARG A 2 -1.40 15.07 22.73
CA ARG A 2 -0.44 14.20 22.03
C ARG A 2 0.67 15.11 21.48
N TRP A 3 1.92 14.84 21.83
CA TRP A 3 3.05 15.63 21.35
C TRP A 3 3.20 15.43 19.84
N LEU A 4 2.99 16.50 19.05
CA LEU A 4 3.31 16.53 17.62
C LEU A 4 4.82 16.70 17.48
N HIS A 5 5.45 15.97 16.57
CA HIS A 5 6.85 16.24 16.23
C HIS A 5 6.95 17.64 15.61
N THR A 6 7.73 18.52 16.23
CA THR A 6 7.84 19.95 15.89
C THR A 6 8.24 20.20 14.44
N GLY A 7 8.96 19.29 13.80
CA GLY A 7 9.37 19.41 12.39
C GLY A 7 8.30 19.01 11.35
N SER A 8 7.51 17.97 11.62
CA SER A 8 6.59 17.37 10.64
C SER A 8 5.11 17.69 10.91
N GLY A 9 4.75 18.06 12.13
CA GLY A 9 3.36 18.40 12.48
C GLY A 9 2.40 17.20 12.56
N ILE A 10 2.91 15.97 12.55
CA ILE A 10 2.13 14.74 12.79
C ILE A 10 2.43 14.19 14.19
N ALA A 11 1.48 13.47 14.78
CA ALA A 11 1.66 12.80 16.06
C ALA A 11 2.54 11.56 15.92
N ALA A 12 3.22 11.17 17.01
CA ALA A 12 4.07 9.97 17.04
C ALA A 12 3.33 8.70 16.61
N THR A 13 2.04 8.59 16.92
CA THR A 13 1.22 7.45 16.49
C THR A 13 0.89 7.47 15.01
N THR A 14 0.67 8.64 14.42
CA THR A 14 0.48 8.77 12.96
C THR A 14 1.78 8.41 12.24
N ALA A 15 2.93 8.82 12.78
CA ALA A 15 4.23 8.37 12.28
C ALA A 15 4.39 6.85 12.39
N GLY A 16 4.01 6.24 13.52
CA GLY A 16 4.02 4.78 13.70
C GLY A 16 3.13 4.04 12.70
N LEU A 17 1.93 4.56 12.43
CA LEU A 17 1.01 4.02 11.42
C LEU A 17 1.59 4.11 10.01
N LEU A 18 2.23 5.24 9.65
CA LEU A 18 2.89 5.40 8.36
C LEU A 18 4.09 4.46 8.20
N ILE A 19 4.90 4.28 9.25
CA ILE A 19 6.01 3.31 9.23
C ILE A 19 5.47 1.89 9.03
N ALA A 20 4.43 1.50 9.76
CA ALA A 20 3.78 0.20 9.59
C ALA A 20 3.22 0.05 8.16
N THR A 21 2.59 1.09 7.61
CA THR A 21 2.08 1.12 6.23
C THR A 21 3.19 0.90 5.21
N ILE A 22 4.34 1.56 5.37
CA ILE A 22 5.50 1.38 4.49
C ILE A 22 6.03 -0.06 4.58
N ALA A 23 6.18 -0.60 5.79
CA ALA A 23 6.69 -1.95 6.00
C ALA A 23 5.76 -3.01 5.39
N VAL A 24 4.46 -2.94 5.66
CA VAL A 24 3.46 -3.86 5.09
C VAL A 24 3.32 -3.66 3.59
N GLY A 25 3.41 -2.43 3.09
CA GLY A 25 3.41 -2.12 1.66
C GLY A 25 4.62 -2.74 0.93
N SER A 26 5.79 -2.74 1.55
CA SER A 26 6.96 -3.47 1.05
C SER A 26 6.75 -4.97 1.00
N LEU A 27 6.19 -5.57 2.04
CA LEU A 27 5.85 -7.00 2.03
C LEU A 27 4.83 -7.33 0.92
N HIS A 28 3.83 -6.47 0.74
CA HIS A 28 2.82 -6.60 -0.31
C HIS A 28 3.41 -6.50 -1.73
N HIS A 29 4.30 -5.54 -1.99
CA HIS A 29 4.99 -5.47 -3.28
C HIS A 29 5.96 -6.64 -3.52
N ILE A 30 6.64 -7.14 -2.49
CA ILE A 30 7.43 -8.37 -2.61
C ILE A 30 6.52 -9.55 -2.99
N ASP A 31 5.35 -9.65 -2.36
CA ASP A 31 4.34 -10.65 -2.69
C ASP A 31 3.92 -10.58 -4.17
N HIS A 32 3.57 -9.40 -4.71
CA HIS A 32 3.28 -9.26 -6.15
C HIS A 32 4.43 -9.78 -7.02
N VAL A 33 5.67 -9.39 -6.72
CA VAL A 33 6.84 -9.79 -7.51
C VAL A 33 7.01 -11.31 -7.52
N LEU A 34 6.84 -11.95 -6.35
CA LEU A 34 6.95 -13.40 -6.24
C LEU A 34 5.79 -14.13 -6.91
N ARG A 35 4.59 -13.55 -6.86
CA ARG A 35 3.39 -14.11 -7.49
C ARG A 35 3.38 -13.95 -9.01
N VAL A 36 4.09 -12.96 -9.56
CA VAL A 36 4.21 -12.65 -11.01
C VAL A 36 2.91 -12.16 -11.66
N ASP A 37 1.76 -12.70 -11.25
CA ASP A 37 0.46 -12.20 -11.63
C ASP A 37 0.30 -10.75 -11.17
N HIS A 38 -0.26 -9.90 -12.03
CA HIS A 38 -0.40 -8.46 -11.81
C HIS A 38 0.88 -7.66 -11.48
N SER A 39 2.07 -8.29 -11.48
CA SER A 39 3.34 -7.57 -11.51
C SER A 39 3.54 -6.84 -12.83
N GLY A 40 4.31 -5.76 -12.80
CA GLY A 40 4.69 -4.99 -13.98
C GLY A 40 6.20 -4.80 -14.06
N TRP A 41 6.63 -3.86 -14.88
CA TRP A 41 8.02 -3.45 -14.99
C TRP A 41 8.62 -3.07 -13.62
N PRO A 42 9.87 -3.45 -13.31
CA PRO A 42 10.86 -4.15 -14.18
C PRO A 42 10.78 -5.68 -14.17
N PHE A 43 9.83 -6.28 -13.45
CA PHE A 43 9.74 -7.74 -13.30
C PHE A 43 9.01 -8.42 -14.46
N ARG A 44 8.12 -7.67 -15.12
CA ARG A 44 7.47 -8.02 -16.39
C ARG A 44 7.65 -6.88 -17.40
N PRO A 45 7.60 -7.15 -18.71
CA PRO A 45 7.78 -6.10 -19.71
C PRO A 45 6.67 -5.04 -19.69
N ASP A 46 5.51 -5.35 -19.10
CA ASP A 46 4.32 -4.52 -19.12
C ASP A 46 4.39 -3.38 -18.09
N VAL A 47 4.10 -2.16 -18.52
CA VAL A 47 3.84 -1.04 -17.61
C VAL A 47 2.37 -1.05 -17.23
N ASN A 48 2.08 -1.27 -15.95
CA ASN A 48 0.71 -1.51 -15.48
C ASN A 48 0.50 -0.85 -14.08
N PRO A 49 -0.67 -1.05 -13.43
CA PRO A 49 -0.94 -0.46 -12.11
C PRO A 49 0.13 -0.75 -11.05
N PHE A 50 0.77 -1.93 -11.06
CA PHE A 50 1.89 -2.25 -10.16
C PHE A 50 3.11 -1.34 -10.42
N THR A 51 3.45 -1.06 -11.68
CA THR A 51 4.58 -0.16 -11.97
C THR A 51 4.31 1.25 -11.42
N TYR A 52 3.08 1.74 -11.58
CA TYR A 52 2.69 3.04 -11.05
C TYR A 52 2.58 3.05 -9.52
N SER A 53 2.19 1.94 -8.89
CA SER A 53 2.04 1.86 -7.42
C SER A 53 3.37 2.06 -6.67
N LEU A 54 4.52 1.90 -7.32
CA LEU A 54 5.82 2.24 -6.74
C LEU A 54 5.94 3.72 -6.32
N VAL A 55 5.14 4.61 -6.91
CA VAL A 55 5.04 6.01 -6.47
C VAL A 55 4.49 6.15 -5.04
N ALA A 56 3.85 5.12 -4.50
CA ALA A 56 3.35 5.12 -3.14
C ALA A 56 4.48 5.32 -2.12
N TYR A 57 5.70 4.82 -2.38
CA TYR A 57 6.82 4.99 -1.45
C TYR A 57 7.27 6.44 -1.28
N PRO A 58 7.60 7.20 -2.34
CA PRO A 58 7.92 8.62 -2.17
C PRO A 58 6.73 9.41 -1.59
N VAL A 59 5.47 9.06 -1.90
CA VAL A 59 4.30 9.69 -1.28
C VAL A 59 4.21 9.41 0.22
N LEU A 60 4.39 8.16 0.65
CA LEU A 60 4.37 7.76 2.07
C LEU A 60 5.56 8.35 2.84
N LEU A 61 6.75 8.38 2.24
CA LEU A 61 7.92 9.03 2.82
C LEU A 61 7.71 10.54 2.94
N PHE A 62 7.10 11.18 1.96
CA PHE A 62 6.72 12.59 2.04
C PHE A 62 5.64 12.82 3.11
N ALA A 63 4.66 11.92 3.23
CA ALA A 63 3.65 11.95 4.29
C ALA A 63 4.27 11.76 5.68
N LEU A 64 5.35 10.98 5.82
CA LEU A 64 6.04 10.76 7.10
C LEU A 64 7.01 11.89 7.47
N LEU A 65 7.88 12.27 6.54
CA LEU A 65 9.07 13.10 6.79
C LEU A 65 8.95 14.55 6.28
N GLY A 66 7.92 14.85 5.48
CA GLY A 66 7.76 16.17 4.88
C GLY A 66 7.59 17.28 5.94
N PRO A 67 7.94 18.54 5.60
CA PRO A 67 7.88 19.63 6.56
C PRO A 67 6.42 20.00 6.87
N ALA A 68 6.20 20.52 8.08
CA ALA A 68 4.87 20.84 8.56
C ALA A 68 4.14 21.94 7.78
N ARG A 69 4.87 22.77 7.01
CA ARG A 69 4.27 23.80 6.10
C ARG A 69 3.51 23.20 4.92
N TYR A 70 3.85 21.97 4.51
CA TYR A 70 3.17 21.26 3.41
C TYR A 70 2.20 20.20 3.94
N PHE A 71 1.71 20.36 5.16
CA PHE A 71 0.88 19.35 5.83
C PHE A 71 -0.31 18.90 4.97
N TRP A 72 -1.11 19.84 4.47
CA TRP A 72 -2.29 19.52 3.69
C TRP A 72 -1.95 18.89 2.34
N LEU A 73 -0.85 19.31 1.70
CA LEU A 73 -0.38 18.68 0.47
C LEU A 73 0.04 17.22 0.71
N ARG A 74 0.76 16.96 1.80
CA ARG A 74 1.14 15.61 2.22
C ARG A 74 -0.08 14.74 2.50
N TRP A 75 -1.08 15.31 3.19
CA TRP A 75 -2.33 14.61 3.47
C TRP A 75 -3.14 14.31 2.20
N VAL A 76 -3.28 15.26 1.28
CA VAL A 76 -3.95 15.05 -0.02
C VAL A 76 -3.24 13.96 -0.81
N GLY A 77 -1.91 14.00 -0.89
CA GLY A 77 -1.13 12.96 -1.55
C GLY A 77 -1.37 11.57 -0.96
N LEU A 78 -1.37 11.46 0.38
CA LEU A 78 -1.70 10.22 1.07
C LEU A 78 -3.14 9.76 0.78
N ALA A 79 -4.13 10.66 0.85
CA ALA A 79 -5.53 10.33 0.64
C ALA A 79 -5.82 9.86 -0.80
N VAL A 80 -5.25 10.54 -1.80
CA VAL A 80 -5.36 10.15 -3.21
C VAL A 80 -4.67 8.81 -3.45
N GLY A 81 -3.46 8.62 -2.91
CA GLY A 81 -2.74 7.34 -2.98
C GLY A 81 -3.55 6.19 -2.38
N THR A 82 -4.09 6.39 -1.17
CA THR A 82 -4.98 5.43 -0.50
C THR A 82 -6.21 5.10 -1.37
N GLY A 83 -6.87 6.11 -1.93
CA GLY A 83 -8.03 5.91 -2.80
C GLY A 83 -7.69 5.08 -4.04
N PHE A 84 -6.56 5.36 -4.69
CA PHE A 84 -6.10 4.58 -5.83
C PHE A 84 -5.75 3.13 -5.46
N THR A 85 -5.05 2.91 -4.34
CA THR A 85 -4.74 1.55 -3.86
C THR A 85 -6.01 0.75 -3.56
N LEU A 86 -7.00 1.35 -2.90
CA LEU A 86 -8.28 0.68 -2.63
C LEU A 86 -9.03 0.36 -3.93
N TYR A 87 -9.03 1.28 -4.89
CA TYR A 87 -9.62 1.04 -6.21
C TYR A 87 -8.93 -0.15 -6.91
N ALA A 88 -7.60 -0.17 -6.95
CA ALA A 88 -6.84 -1.26 -7.55
C ALA A 88 -7.12 -2.61 -6.86
N HIS A 89 -7.13 -2.66 -5.52
CA HIS A 89 -7.38 -3.88 -4.76
C HIS A 89 -8.84 -4.35 -4.73
N THR A 90 -9.76 -3.56 -5.28
CA THR A 90 -11.18 -3.96 -5.37
C THR A 90 -11.61 -4.31 -6.79
N LEU A 91 -11.00 -3.69 -7.80
CA LEU A 91 -11.45 -3.81 -9.19
C LEU A 91 -10.39 -4.35 -10.16
N ILE A 92 -9.11 -4.26 -9.83
CA ILE A 92 -8.02 -4.70 -10.72
C ILE A 92 -7.46 -6.02 -10.19
N GLU A 93 -6.95 -6.02 -8.97
CA GLU A 93 -6.36 -7.20 -8.35
C GLU A 93 -7.05 -7.50 -7.02
N THR A 94 -8.11 -8.30 -7.12
CA THR A 94 -8.95 -8.63 -5.98
C THR A 94 -8.24 -9.53 -4.98
N PRO A 95 -8.67 -9.56 -3.70
CA PRO A 95 -8.08 -10.46 -2.70
C PRO A 95 -8.16 -11.94 -3.09
N GLN A 96 -9.17 -12.30 -3.89
CA GLN A 96 -9.35 -13.66 -4.42
C GLN A 96 -8.26 -14.02 -5.43
N MET A 97 -7.87 -13.08 -6.30
CA MET A 97 -6.76 -13.28 -7.25
C MET A 97 -5.44 -13.48 -6.50
N GLN A 98 -5.19 -12.64 -5.49
CA GLN A 98 -3.99 -12.74 -4.66
C GLN A 98 -3.90 -14.09 -3.92
N TYR A 99 -5.02 -14.54 -3.37
CA TYR A 99 -5.12 -15.84 -2.75
C TYR A 99 -4.84 -16.98 -3.74
N ALA A 100 -5.51 -16.95 -4.90
CA ALA A 100 -5.50 -18.04 -5.87
C ALA A 100 -4.10 -18.31 -6.44
N MET A 101 -3.31 -17.27 -6.68
CA MET A 101 -1.98 -17.41 -7.25
C MET A 101 -1.04 -18.25 -6.38
N TRP A 102 -1.16 -18.14 -5.05
CA TRP A 102 -0.43 -19.02 -4.14
C TRP A 102 -1.14 -20.34 -3.89
N ALA A 103 -2.47 -20.32 -3.70
CA ALA A 103 -3.24 -21.50 -3.33
C ALA A 103 -3.27 -22.57 -4.43
N TYR A 104 -3.23 -22.13 -5.69
CA TYR A 104 -3.35 -22.98 -6.87
C TYR A 104 -2.15 -22.86 -7.81
N ASN A 105 -1.16 -22.03 -7.48
CA ASN A 105 -0.03 -21.71 -8.36
C ASN A 105 -0.53 -21.27 -9.75
N GLN A 106 -1.57 -20.43 -9.82
CA GLN A 106 -2.22 -20.08 -11.09
C GLN A 106 -2.98 -18.76 -11.00
N SER A 107 -2.89 -17.93 -12.05
CA SER A 107 -3.74 -16.74 -12.17
C SER A 107 -5.20 -17.11 -12.49
N LEU A 108 -6.13 -16.35 -11.93
CA LEU A 108 -7.56 -16.45 -12.26
C LEU A 108 -7.93 -15.75 -13.57
N GLU A 109 -7.04 -14.90 -14.10
CA GLU A 109 -7.29 -14.19 -15.35
C GLU A 109 -7.15 -15.15 -16.54
N PRO A 110 -8.16 -15.23 -17.43
CA PRO A 110 -8.13 -16.12 -18.59
C PRO A 110 -6.88 -15.97 -19.48
N GLU A 111 -6.41 -14.75 -19.66
CA GLU A 111 -5.24 -14.37 -20.44
C GLU A 111 -3.90 -14.72 -19.77
N LEU A 112 -3.89 -14.92 -18.45
CA LEU A 112 -2.69 -15.26 -17.67
C LEU A 112 -2.72 -16.69 -17.10
N ARG A 113 -3.59 -17.58 -17.62
CA ARG A 113 -3.79 -18.95 -17.09
C ARG A 113 -2.51 -19.78 -16.96
N ASP A 114 -1.54 -19.55 -17.83
CA ASP A 114 -0.28 -20.30 -17.84
C ASP A 114 0.79 -19.72 -16.91
N ILE A 115 0.53 -18.53 -16.32
CA ILE A 115 1.44 -17.89 -15.39
C ILE A 115 1.45 -18.64 -14.05
N ARG A 116 2.66 -18.88 -13.56
CA ARG A 116 3.00 -19.55 -12.29
C ARG A 116 3.78 -18.58 -11.41
N ASN A 117 3.74 -18.77 -10.09
CA ASN A 117 4.53 -17.94 -9.19
C ASN A 117 6.01 -18.33 -9.34
N LEU A 118 6.92 -17.39 -9.08
CA LEU A 118 8.36 -17.60 -9.30
C LEU A 118 8.91 -18.80 -8.51
N CYS A 119 8.27 -19.13 -7.40
CA CYS A 119 8.69 -20.22 -6.53
C CYS A 119 8.20 -21.59 -7.01
N GLY A 120 7.25 -21.64 -7.95
CA GLY A 120 6.58 -22.89 -8.36
C GLY A 120 5.82 -23.57 -7.22
N VAL A 121 5.42 -22.82 -6.18
CA VAL A 121 4.83 -23.37 -4.95
C VAL A 121 3.31 -23.28 -5.02
N GLN A 122 2.65 -24.36 -4.60
CA GLN A 122 1.21 -24.37 -4.34
C GLN A 122 0.95 -24.48 -2.84
N SER A 123 0.41 -23.44 -2.21
CA SER A 123 0.18 -23.37 -0.77
C SER A 123 -1.01 -22.46 -0.42
N THR A 124 -2.05 -23.06 0.17
CA THR A 124 -3.21 -22.32 0.69
C THR A 124 -2.84 -21.39 1.85
N ALA A 125 -1.83 -21.76 2.65
CA ALA A 125 -1.32 -20.94 3.73
C ALA A 125 -0.68 -19.65 3.20
N LEU A 126 0.11 -19.73 2.12
CA LEU A 126 0.67 -18.55 1.47
C LEU A 126 -0.43 -17.70 0.81
N GLY A 127 -1.47 -18.32 0.25
CA GLY A 127 -2.64 -17.61 -0.27
C GLY A 127 -3.34 -16.77 0.80
N TRP A 128 -3.59 -17.36 1.99
CA TRP A 128 -4.14 -16.61 3.11
C TRP A 128 -3.21 -15.50 3.59
N ALA A 129 -1.90 -15.78 3.67
CA ALA A 129 -0.91 -14.79 4.08
C ALA A 129 -0.89 -13.56 3.14
N ALA A 130 -0.84 -13.78 1.83
CA ALA A 130 -0.87 -12.71 0.83
C ALA A 130 -2.14 -11.84 0.95
N MET A 131 -3.31 -12.50 1.02
CA MET A 131 -4.59 -11.82 1.21
C MET A 131 -4.63 -11.00 2.52
N ILE A 132 -4.15 -11.56 3.63
CA ILE A 132 -4.11 -10.88 4.93
C ILE A 132 -3.18 -9.66 4.86
N VAL A 133 -2.00 -9.79 4.24
CA VAL A 133 -1.05 -8.68 4.07
C VAL A 133 -1.69 -7.55 3.27
N ALA A 134 -2.35 -7.85 2.15
CA ALA A 134 -3.03 -6.84 1.35
C ALA A 134 -4.20 -6.16 2.08
N MET A 135 -5.00 -6.92 2.84
CA MET A 135 -6.10 -6.36 3.61
C MET A 135 -5.60 -5.52 4.78
N ALA A 136 -4.52 -5.94 5.45
CA ALA A 136 -3.85 -5.15 6.47
C ALA A 136 -3.31 -3.84 5.90
N LEU A 137 -2.72 -3.86 4.70
CA LEU A 137 -2.27 -2.65 4.00
C LEU A 137 -3.41 -1.68 3.74
N ASN A 138 -4.55 -2.15 3.23
CA ASN A 138 -5.72 -1.31 2.97
C ASN A 138 -6.23 -0.62 4.25
N VAL A 139 -6.31 -1.37 5.35
CA VAL A 139 -6.70 -0.81 6.66
C VAL A 139 -5.68 0.21 7.14
N LEU A 140 -4.38 -0.11 7.06
CA LEU A 140 -3.30 0.79 7.50
C LEU A 140 -3.28 2.10 6.72
N LEU A 141 -3.51 2.06 5.40
CA LEU A 141 -3.59 3.25 4.55
C LEU A 141 -4.76 4.15 4.96
N VAL A 142 -5.95 3.58 5.18
CA VAL A 142 -7.13 4.34 5.62
C VAL A 142 -6.91 4.94 6.99
N VAL A 143 -6.45 4.13 7.95
CA VAL A 143 -6.21 4.57 9.33
C VAL A 143 -5.12 5.64 9.38
N SER A 144 -4.05 5.52 8.57
CA SER A 144 -3.01 6.54 8.46
C SER A 144 -3.54 7.86 7.90
N ALA A 145 -4.35 7.81 6.83
CA ALA A 145 -4.94 9.00 6.22
C ALA A 145 -5.91 9.72 7.18
N VAL A 146 -6.74 8.97 7.92
CA VAL A 146 -7.66 9.51 8.92
C VAL A 146 -6.90 10.05 10.14
N ALA A 147 -5.89 9.34 10.63
CA ALA A 147 -5.07 9.82 11.76
C ALA A 147 -4.36 11.13 11.41
N MET A 148 -3.78 11.24 10.21
CA MET A 148 -3.16 12.46 9.74
C MET A 148 -4.19 13.59 9.53
N LEU A 149 -5.41 13.30 9.04
CA LEU A 149 -6.48 14.30 8.99
C LEU A 149 -6.78 14.87 10.38
N ILE A 150 -6.94 13.99 11.37
CA ILE A 150 -7.23 14.37 12.76
C ILE A 150 -6.09 15.22 13.35
N ASP A 151 -4.83 14.87 13.07
CA ASP A 151 -3.69 15.67 13.49
C ASP A 151 -3.75 17.07 12.87
N GLY A 152 -4.09 17.17 11.57
CA GLY A 152 -4.24 18.43 10.84
C GLY A 152 -5.32 19.33 11.41
N LEU A 153 -6.51 18.77 11.68
CA LEU A 153 -7.64 19.49 12.28
C LEU A 153 -7.35 20.00 13.70
N LYS A 154 -6.39 19.38 14.40
CA LYS A 154 -5.93 19.81 15.73
C LYS A 154 -4.81 20.83 15.70
N ARG A 155 -4.20 21.10 14.53
CA ARG A 155 -3.22 22.19 14.40
C ARG A 155 -3.98 23.50 14.45
N ALA A 156 -3.63 24.38 15.38
CA ALA A 156 -4.09 25.76 15.34
C ALA A 156 -3.69 26.37 13.98
N PRO A 157 -4.51 27.27 13.40
CA PRO A 157 -4.04 28.10 12.30
C PRO A 157 -2.73 28.75 12.72
N ALA A 158 -1.71 28.68 11.86
CA ALA A 158 -0.53 29.50 12.07
C ALA A 158 -0.97 30.94 11.79
N ASP A 159 -1.03 31.75 12.84
CA ASP A 159 -1.21 33.20 12.75
C ASP A 159 -0.08 33.83 11.89
#